data_AF-R5U6D1-F1
#
_entry.id   AF-R5U6D1-F1
#
_cell.length_a   1.000
_cell.length_b   1.000
_cell.length_c   1.000
_cell.angle_alpha   90.00
_cell.angle_beta   90.00
_cell.angle_gamma   90.00
#
_symmetry.space_group_name_H-M   'P 1'
#
loop_
_entity.id
_entity.type
_entity.pdbx_description
1 polymer ?
#
loop_
_entity_poly.entity_id
_entity_poly.type
_entity_poly.pdbx_seq_one_letter_code
_entity_poly.pdbx_strand_id
1 'polypeptide(L)' 'MCATVSQIGRDGEEKHIYTLKELRDLQVDMFTTVFIGNSQTREINGCMVTPRGYRV' A
#
# COMPACT_ATOMS: atom_id res chain seq x y z
N MET A 1 8.04 1.29 0.05
CA MET A 1 6.93 0.70 0.84
C MET A 1 5.84 0.28 -0.12
N CYS A 2 5.05 -0.74 0.23
CA CYS A 2 4.00 -1.29 -0.60
C CYS A 2 2.72 -1.46 0.22
N ALA A 3 1.58 -1.60 -0.45
CA ALA A 3 0.33 -2.00 0.18
C ALA A 3 -0.45 -2.93 -0.72
N THR A 4 -1.31 -3.75 -0.10
CA THR A 4 -2.39 -4.45 -0.78
C THR A 4 -3.71 -3.96 -0.26
N VAL A 5 -4.69 -3.81 -1.15
CA VAL A 5 -6.09 -3.59 -0.75
C VAL A 5 -6.95 -4.62 -1.46
N SER A 6 -7.69 -5.40 -0.68
CA SER A 6 -8.63 -6.41 -1.16
C SER A 6 -10.06 -5.86 -1.16
N GLN A 7 -10.92 -6.36 -2.04
CA GLN A 7 -12.34 -6.02 -2.10
C GLN A 7 -12.64 -4.50 -2.15
N ILE A 8 -11.79 -3.71 -2.85
CA ILE A 8 -11.95 -2.25 -2.94
C ILE A 8 -13.36 -1.88 -3.39
N GLY A 9 -14.04 -1.05 -2.60
CA GLY A 9 -15.40 -0.59 -2.85
C GLY A 9 -16.50 -1.62 -2.57
N ARG A 10 -16.21 -2.69 -1.83
CA ARG A 10 -17.16 -3.75 -1.48
C ARG A 10 -17.09 -4.11 0.01
N ASP A 11 -18.05 -4.91 0.45
CA ASP A 11 -18.03 -5.49 1.79
C ASP A 11 -16.78 -6.35 1.99
N GLY A 12 -16.11 -6.15 3.13
CA GLY A 12 -14.85 -6.81 3.44
C GLY A 12 -13.61 -6.14 2.86
N GLU A 13 -13.68 -4.86 2.47
CA GLU A 13 -12.49 -4.09 2.09
C GLU A 13 -11.46 -4.10 3.23
N GLU A 14 -10.25 -4.54 2.90
CA GLU A 14 -9.14 -4.60 3.84
C GLU A 14 -7.85 -4.09 3.21
N LYS A 15 -7.07 -3.31 3.97
CA LYS A 15 -5.80 -2.76 3.53
C LYS A 15 -4.68 -3.16 4.47
N HIS A 16 -3.52 -3.44 3.88
CA HIS A 16 -2.32 -3.77 4.62
C HIS A 16 -1.10 -3.13 3.98
N ILE A 17 -0.15 -2.72 4.82
CA ILE A 17 1.11 -2.07 4.42
C ILE A 17 2.25 -3.02 4.71
N TYR A 18 3.21 -3.08 3.77
CA TYR A 18 4.34 -3.99 3.83
C TYR A 18 5.62 -3.29 3.33
N THR A 19 6.76 -3.87 3.69
CA THR A 19 8.00 -3.70 2.93
C THR A 19 7.91 -4.42 1.59
N LEU A 20 8.77 -4.03 0.63
CA LEU A 20 8.83 -4.72 -0.67
C LEU A 20 9.29 -6.18 -0.52
N LYS A 21 10.07 -6.49 0.52
CA LYS A 21 10.54 -7.85 0.81
C LYS A 21 9.36 -8.74 1.25
N GLU A 22 8.53 -8.27 2.18
CA GLU A 22 7.37 -9.02 2.66
C GLU A 22 6.33 -9.26 1.55
N LEU A 23 6.14 -8.28 0.65
CA LEU A 23 5.23 -8.40 -0.48
C LEU A 23 5.58 -9.59 -1.39
N ARG A 24 6.86 -9.95 -1.52
CA ARG A 24 7.31 -11.06 -2.39
C ARG A 24 6.67 -12.39 -1.99
N ASP A 25 6.49 -12.60 -0.69
CA ASP A 25 6.03 -13.87 -0.13
C ASP A 25 4.51 -13.87 0.11
N LEU A 26 3.84 -12.75 -0.18
CA LEU A 26 2.40 -12.58 0.02
C LEU A 26 1.61 -13.26 -1.10
N GLN A 27 0.60 -14.05 -0.72
CA GLN A 27 -0.39 -14.51 -1.68
C GLN A 27 -1.43 -13.43 -1.95
N VAL A 28 -1.65 -13.15 -3.24
CA VAL A 28 -2.65 -12.18 -3.71
C VAL A 28 -3.57 -12.85 -4.71
N ASP A 29 -4.82 -12.40 -4.77
CA ASP A 29 -5.84 -12.90 -5.68
C ASP A 29 -6.31 -11.83 -6.67
N MET A 30 -7.30 -12.18 -7.49
CA MET A 30 -7.87 -11.27 -8.50
C MET A 30 -8.62 -10.06 -7.90
N PHE A 31 -8.96 -10.09 -6.61
CA PHE A 31 -9.63 -8.99 -5.92
C PHE A 31 -8.65 -8.09 -5.14
N THR A 32 -7.35 -8.36 -5.26
CA THR A 32 -6.31 -7.64 -4.55
C THR A 32 -5.60 -6.67 -5.49
N THR A 33 -5.63 -5.38 -5.15
CA THR A 33 -4.82 -4.36 -5.85
C THR A 33 -3.55 -4.09 -5.07
N VAL A 34 -2.41 -4.14 -5.76
CA VAL A 34 -1.09 -3.86 -5.17
C VAL A 34 -0.69 -2.42 -5.49
N PHE A 35 -0.36 -1.65 -4.46
CA PHE A 35 0.17 -0.30 -4.56
C PHE A 35 1.68 -0.31 -4.28
N ILE A 36 2.46 0.17 -5.24
CA ILE A 36 3.92 0.30 -5.10
C ILE A 36 4.28 1.78 -4.94
N GLY A 37 4.73 2.14 -3.74
CA GLY A 37 5.26 3.47 -3.47
C GLY A 37 6.66 3.63 -4.04
N ASN A 38 7.06 4.87 -4.31
CA ASN A 38 8.43 5.18 -4.70
C ASN A 38 9.36 5.23 -3.48
N SER A 39 10.62 5.64 -3.69
CA SER A 39 11.64 5.72 -2.65
C SER A 39 11.34 6.75 -1.54
N GLN A 40 10.43 7.71 -1.78
CA GLN A 40 10.02 8.73 -0.80
C GLN A 40 8.73 8.37 -0.07
N THR A 41 8.02 7.32 -0.50
CA THR A 41 6.78 6.88 0.13
C THR A 41 7.05 6.30 1.52
N ARG A 42 6.31 6.79 2.51
CA ARG A 42 6.42 6.39 3.93
C ARG A 42 5.04 6.16 4.54
N GLU A 43 5.02 5.43 5.65
CA GLU A 43 3.79 5.25 6.43
C GLU A 43 3.54 6.47 7.31
N ILE A 44 2.32 6.99 7.28
CA ILE A 44 1.82 7.99 8.22
C ILE A 44 0.41 7.58 8.62
N ASN A 45 0.18 7.31 9.90
CA ASN A 45 -1.13 6.91 10.45
C ASN A 45 -1.79 5.74 9.69
N GLY A 46 -1.03 4.68 9.35
CA GLY A 46 -1.56 3.54 8.61
C GLY A 46 -1.91 3.83 7.14
N CYS A 47 -1.35 4.90 6.56
CA CYS A 47 -1.53 5.29 5.17
C CYS A 47 -0.18 5.44 4.47
N MET A 48 -0.11 5.05 3.19
CA MET A 48 1.02 5.35 2.32
C MET A 48 0.97 6.83 1.89
N VAL A 49 1.98 7.60 2.28
CA VAL A 49 2.08 9.02 1.91
C VAL A 49 3.40 9.26 1.18
N THR A 50 3.29 9.84 -0.03
CA THR A 50 4.45 10.32 -0.79
C THR A 50 4.49 11.85 -0.70
N PRO A 51 5.49 12.45 -0.03
CA PRO A 51 5.60 13.90 0.04
C PRO A 51 5.84 14.49 -1.35
N ARG A 52 5.20 15.63 -1.65
CA ARG A 52 5.35 16.33 -2.95
C ARG A 52 6.58 17.26 -3.01
N GLY A 53 7.32 17.41 -1.91
CA GLY A 53 8.55 18.20 -1.87
C GLY A 53 8.35 19.73 -1.87
N TYR A 54 7.13 20.22 -1.73
CA TYR A 54 6.89 21.67 -1.58
C TYR A 54 7.52 22.17 -0.28
N ARG A 55 8.30 23.26 -0.38
CA ARG A 55 8.69 24.05 0.78
C ARG A 55 7.55 25.02 1.08
N VAL A 56 7.05 24.99 2.31
CA VAL A 56 6.11 25.97 2.86
C VAL A 56 6.93 27.07 3.53
#